data_AF-A0A7C7WWY2-F1
#
_entry.id   AF-A0A7C7WWY2-F1
#
_cell.length_a   1.000
_cell.length_b   1.000
_cell.length_c   1.000
_cell.angle_alpha   90.00
_cell.angle_beta   90.00
_cell.angle_gamma   90.00
#
_symmetry.space_group_name_H-M   'P 1'
#
loop_
_entity.id
_entity.type
_entity.pdbx_description
1 polymer ?
#
loop_
_entity_poly.entity_id
_entity_poly.type
_entity_poly.pdbx_seq_one_letter_code
_entity_poly.pdbx_strand_id
1 'polypeptide(L)'
;MKMAKYAKDTFDVDYIGFLDENLMTMDQYSGRTWLNEICRLWHESGLVPKPQHDADGRMTGWTGMYWSGTSHATLCTKEILKTMREAGCSHLVYGYESFAPHVLKTIGKGSTRATNFRSFFWTLEAGIRPVP
;
A
#
# COMPACT_ATOMS: atom_id res chain seq x y z
N MET A 1 -13.09 1.02 -9.69
CA MET A 1 -13.41 -0.32 -9.14
C MET A 1 -13.95 -1.37 -10.10
N LYS A 2 -14.68 -1.03 -11.17
CA LYS A 2 -15.25 -2.04 -12.08
C LYS A 2 -14.26 -3.10 -12.58
N MET A 3 -13.03 -2.69 -12.91
CA MET A 3 -11.97 -3.59 -13.38
C MET A 3 -11.54 -4.61 -12.32
N ALA A 4 -11.21 -4.16 -11.10
CA ALA A 4 -10.82 -5.06 -10.00
C ALA A 4 -11.95 -6.03 -9.64
N LYS A 5 -13.19 -5.55 -9.57
CA LYS A 5 -14.34 -6.42 -9.31
C LYS A 5 -14.57 -7.44 -10.42
N TYR A 6 -14.47 -7.03 -11.68
CA TYR A 6 -14.56 -7.95 -12.82
C TYR A 6 -13.47 -9.02 -12.78
N ALA A 7 -12.23 -8.64 -12.43
CA ALA A 7 -11.12 -9.59 -12.28
C ALA A 7 -11.41 -10.63 -11.19
N LYS A 8 -11.97 -10.19 -10.04
CA LYS A 8 -12.41 -11.10 -8.98
C LYS A 8 -13.54 -12.02 -9.44
N ASP A 9 -14.62 -11.45 -9.96
CA ASP A 9 -15.85 -12.20 -10.26
C ASP A 9 -15.65 -13.18 -11.44
N THR A 10 -14.75 -12.87 -12.38
CA THR A 10 -14.54 -13.67 -13.61
C THR A 10 -13.41 -14.70 -13.48
N PHE A 11 -12.32 -14.32 -12.81
CA PHE A 11 -11.09 -15.12 -12.80
C PHE A 11 -10.67 -15.53 -11.39
N ASP A 12 -11.45 -15.17 -10.37
CA ASP A 12 -11.15 -15.40 -8.95
C ASP A 12 -9.78 -14.88 -8.52
N VAL A 13 -9.33 -13.77 -9.13
CA VAL A 13 -8.09 -13.09 -8.74
C VAL A 13 -8.10 -12.80 -7.24
N ASP A 14 -7.00 -13.06 -6.55
CA ASP A 14 -6.84 -12.86 -5.11
C ASP A 14 -5.82 -11.75 -4.79
N TYR A 15 -5.23 -11.14 -5.83
CA TYR A 15 -4.18 -10.15 -5.72
C TYR A 15 -4.16 -9.15 -6.88
N ILE A 16 -4.00 -7.85 -6.58
CA ILE A 16 -3.82 -6.78 -7.59
C ILE A 16 -2.59 -5.92 -7.28
N GLY A 17 -1.73 -5.72 -8.27
CA GLY A 17 -0.67 -4.72 -8.23
C GLY A 17 -1.09 -3.43 -8.92
N PHE A 18 -1.10 -2.31 -8.20
CA PHE A 18 -1.21 -0.99 -8.80
C PHE A 18 0.14 -0.61 -9.41
N LEU A 19 0.12 -0.30 -10.70
CA LEU A 19 1.32 0.04 -11.50
C LEU A 19 1.47 1.55 -11.73
N ASP A 20 0.70 2.37 -11.01
CA ASP A 20 0.89 3.81 -10.96
C ASP A 20 2.34 4.14 -10.53
N GLU A 21 2.93 5.17 -11.14
CA GLU A 21 4.31 5.58 -10.85
C GLU A 21 4.51 5.89 -9.36
N ASN A 22 3.51 6.52 -8.74
CA ASN A 22 3.48 6.74 -7.30
C ASN A 22 2.06 6.95 -6.78
N LEU A 23 1.50 5.97 -6.06
CA LEU A 23 0.17 6.08 -5.47
C LEU A 23 0.04 7.27 -4.52
N MET A 24 1.08 7.52 -3.71
CA MET A 24 1.07 8.61 -2.73
C MET A 24 1.15 9.99 -3.37
N THR A 25 1.77 10.12 -4.54
CA THR A 25 1.76 11.37 -5.29
C THR A 25 0.35 11.67 -5.81
N MET A 26 -0.34 10.67 -6.36
CA MET A 26 -1.74 10.81 -6.80
C MET A 26 -2.64 11.18 -5.63
N ASP A 27 -2.46 10.52 -4.49
CA ASP A 27 -3.19 10.82 -3.27
C ASP A 27 -2.95 12.26 -2.78
N GLN A 28 -1.68 12.69 -2.69
CA GLN A 28 -1.36 14.05 -2.29
C GLN A 28 -1.95 15.08 -3.26
N TYR A 29 -1.81 14.86 -4.57
CA TYR A 29 -2.33 15.77 -5.60
C TYR A 29 -3.87 15.90 -5.51
N SER A 30 -4.55 14.80 -5.19
CA SER A 30 -6.01 14.80 -4.99
C SER A 30 -6.48 15.44 -3.67
N GLY A 31 -5.58 15.98 -2.85
CA GLY A 31 -5.92 16.46 -1.52
C GLY A 31 -6.30 15.33 -0.56
N ARG A 32 -5.69 14.14 -0.71
CA ARG A 32 -5.94 12.93 0.09
C ARG A 32 -7.34 12.34 -0.10
N THR A 33 -8.00 12.60 -1.22
CA THR A 33 -9.33 12.05 -1.51
C THR A 33 -9.26 10.74 -2.28
N TRP A 34 -8.27 10.60 -3.16
CA TRP A 34 -8.18 9.50 -4.12
C TRP A 34 -7.92 8.14 -3.46
N LEU A 35 -6.92 8.00 -2.57
CA LEU A 35 -6.69 6.70 -1.90
C LEU A 35 -7.82 6.37 -0.92
N ASN A 36 -8.35 7.36 -0.21
CA ASN A 36 -9.50 7.17 0.68
C ASN A 36 -10.71 6.65 -0.09
N GLU A 37 -10.97 7.19 -1.27
CA GLU A 37 -12.06 6.75 -2.15
C GLU A 37 -11.82 5.33 -2.69
N ILE A 38 -10.60 5.01 -3.12
CA ILE A 38 -10.27 3.64 -3.54
C ILE A 38 -10.49 2.64 -2.40
N CYS A 39 -10.01 2.96 -1.20
CA CYS A 39 -10.17 2.12 -0.02
C CYS A 39 -11.65 1.92 0.31
N ARG A 40 -12.45 3.00 0.35
CA ARG A 40 -13.91 2.95 0.55
C ARG A 40 -14.58 2.04 -0.48
N LEU A 41 -14.27 2.22 -1.76
CA LEU A 41 -14.87 1.41 -2.81
C LEU A 41 -14.43 -0.06 -2.75
N TRP A 42 -13.25 -0.38 -2.21
CA TRP A 42 -12.80 -1.75 -1.95
C TRP A 42 -13.68 -2.43 -0.90
N HIS A 43 -14.01 -1.71 0.18
CA HIS A 43 -14.95 -2.16 1.22
C HIS A 43 -16.35 -2.39 0.61
N GLU A 44 -16.89 -1.39 -0.08
CA GLU A 44 -18.25 -1.45 -0.66
C GLU A 44 -18.40 -2.52 -1.73
N SER A 45 -17.32 -2.80 -2.48
CA SER A 45 -17.32 -3.86 -3.49
C SER A 45 -17.16 -5.26 -2.89
N GLY A 46 -16.98 -5.38 -1.57
CA GLY A 46 -16.77 -6.64 -0.88
C GLY A 46 -15.41 -7.29 -1.17
N LEU A 47 -14.42 -6.51 -1.60
CA LEU A 47 -13.12 -7.01 -2.07
C LEU A 47 -12.06 -7.05 -0.97
N VAL A 48 -12.33 -6.45 0.19
CA VAL A 48 -11.37 -6.42 1.30
C VAL A 48 -11.05 -7.85 1.74
N PRO A 49 -9.75 -8.18 1.88
CA PRO A 49 -9.34 -9.53 2.16
C PRO A 49 -9.71 -9.93 3.57
N LYS A 50 -10.26 -11.14 3.72
CA LYS A 50 -10.64 -11.72 5.02
C LYS A 50 -9.82 -12.97 5.25
N PRO A 51 -8.79 -12.92 6.12
CA PRO A 51 -7.93 -14.06 6.38
C PRO A 51 -8.72 -15.17 7.07
N GLN A 52 -8.44 -16.40 6.67
CA GLN A 52 -8.97 -17.62 7.25
C GLN A 52 -7.86 -18.28 8.06
N HIS A 53 -8.20 -18.80 9.24
CA HIS A 53 -7.25 -19.45 10.13
C HIS A 53 -7.75 -20.83 10.51
N ASP A 54 -6.83 -21.76 10.74
CA ASP A 54 -7.14 -23.06 11.33
C ASP A 54 -7.34 -22.98 12.85
N ALA A 55 -7.59 -24.13 13.48
CA ALA A 55 -7.79 -24.23 14.93
C ALA A 55 -6.54 -23.81 15.75
N ASP A 56 -5.36 -23.89 15.15
CA ASP A 56 -4.09 -23.49 15.77
C ASP A 56 -3.76 -22.01 15.51
N GLY A 57 -4.65 -21.27 14.84
CA GLY A 57 -4.47 -19.86 14.51
C GLY A 57 -3.50 -19.60 13.36
N ARG A 58 -3.14 -20.61 12.56
CA ARG A 58 -2.32 -20.43 11.36
C ARG A 58 -3.20 -19.99 10.20
N MET A 59 -2.73 -19.00 9.45
CA MET A 59 -3.44 -18.53 8.26
C MET A 59 -3.42 -19.63 7.18
N THR A 60 -4.59 -20.07 6.75
CA THR A 60 -4.78 -21.12 5.73
C THR A 60 -5.14 -20.56 4.37
N GLY A 61 -5.61 -19.31 4.32
CA GLY A 61 -5.97 -18.61 3.09
C GLY A 61 -6.69 -17.30 3.39
N TRP A 62 -7.31 -16.71 2.38
CA TRP A 62 -8.18 -15.55 2.53
C TRP A 62 -9.24 -15.54 1.44
N THR A 63 -10.36 -14.87 1.71
CA THR A 63 -11.28 -14.43 0.64
C THR A 63 -11.03 -12.96 0.33
N GLY A 64 -11.58 -12.45 -0.77
CA GLY A 64 -11.32 -11.08 -1.24
C GLY A 64 -9.99 -10.97 -1.99
N MET A 65 -9.41 -9.77 -2.02
CA MET A 65 -8.17 -9.47 -2.74
C MET A 65 -7.25 -8.56 -1.94
N TYR A 66 -6.01 -8.99 -1.76
CA TYR A 66 -4.94 -8.10 -1.34
C TYR A 66 -4.47 -7.24 -2.53
N TRP A 67 -3.80 -6.14 -2.21
CA TRP A 67 -3.17 -5.32 -3.24
C TRP A 67 -1.85 -4.69 -2.77
N SER A 68 -1.09 -4.15 -3.72
CA SER A 68 0.10 -3.33 -3.45
C SER A 68 0.24 -2.21 -4.45
N GLY A 69 1.21 -1.33 -4.21
CA GLY A 69 1.71 -0.42 -5.21
C GLY A 69 2.94 0.32 -4.74
N THR A 70 3.22 1.45 -5.37
CA THR A 70 4.43 2.25 -5.18
C THR A 70 4.16 3.46 -4.27
N SER A 71 5.17 3.88 -3.51
CA SER A 71 5.06 5.01 -2.60
C SER A 71 6.37 5.80 -2.51
N HIS A 72 6.27 7.11 -2.36
CA HIS A 72 7.43 7.96 -2.05
C HIS A 72 7.60 8.11 -0.53
N ALA A 73 8.83 7.99 -0.03
CA ALA A 73 9.14 7.98 1.40
C ALA A 73 8.72 9.25 2.16
N THR A 74 8.57 10.38 1.47
CA THR A 74 8.20 11.65 2.10
C THR A 74 6.69 11.84 2.26
N LEU A 75 5.88 11.07 1.52
CA LEU A 75 4.46 11.40 1.30
C LEU A 75 3.47 10.59 2.14
N CYS A 76 3.87 9.45 2.71
CA CYS A 76 2.97 8.65 3.54
C CYS A 76 2.75 9.28 4.92
N THR A 77 1.53 9.16 5.45
CA THR A 77 1.18 9.45 6.85
C THR A 77 0.71 8.19 7.56
N LYS A 78 0.66 8.17 8.90
CA LYS A 78 0.19 6.99 9.63
C LYS A 78 -1.28 6.70 9.35
N GLU A 79 -2.09 7.74 9.18
CA GLU A 79 -3.52 7.66 8.95
C GLU A 79 -3.81 6.96 7.64
N ILE A 80 -3.20 7.41 6.54
CA ILE A 80 -3.44 6.79 5.23
C ILE A 80 -2.91 5.35 5.18
N LEU A 81 -1.79 5.05 5.83
CA LEU A 81 -1.26 3.68 5.90
C LEU A 81 -2.23 2.73 6.63
N LYS A 82 -2.87 3.20 7.71
CA LYS A 82 -3.92 2.43 8.40
C LYS A 82 -5.13 2.19 7.50
N THR A 83 -5.64 3.23 6.86
CA THR A 83 -6.76 3.12 5.90
C THR A 83 -6.43 2.12 4.79
N MET A 84 -5.22 2.19 4.23
CA MET A 84 -4.77 1.27 3.19
C MET A 84 -4.68 -0.17 3.70
N ARG A 85 -4.17 -0.38 4.91
CA ARG A 85 -4.11 -1.71 5.53
C ARG A 85 -5.50 -2.31 5.69
N GLU A 86 -6.44 -1.53 6.23
CA GLU A 86 -7.83 -1.94 6.45
C GLU A 86 -8.53 -2.32 5.14
N ALA A 87 -8.15 -1.67 4.03
CA ALA A 87 -8.64 -1.98 2.69
C ALA A 87 -7.88 -3.12 1.98
N GLY A 88 -6.90 -3.76 2.62
CA GLY A 88 -6.17 -4.90 2.04
C GLY A 88 -4.83 -4.59 1.39
N CYS A 89 -4.20 -3.45 1.69
CA CYS A 89 -2.82 -3.22 1.27
C CYS A 89 -1.88 -4.20 1.99
N SER A 90 -1.13 -4.97 1.21
CA SER A 90 -0.21 -5.99 1.71
C SER A 90 1.24 -5.49 1.78
N HIS A 91 1.67 -4.75 0.77
CA HIS A 91 3.01 -4.19 0.68
C HIS A 91 3.06 -2.89 -0.11
N LEU A 92 4.08 -2.09 0.15
CA LEU A 92 4.39 -0.88 -0.59
C LEU A 92 5.84 -0.88 -1.03
N VAL A 93 6.06 -0.64 -2.31
CA VAL A 93 7.39 -0.48 -2.91
C VAL A 93 7.82 0.96 -2.74
N TYR A 94 8.94 1.19 -2.06
CA TYR A 94 9.50 2.50 -1.80
C TYR A 94 10.76 2.73 -2.62
N GLY A 95 10.81 3.86 -3.33
CA GLY A 95 12.06 4.35 -3.92
C GLY A 95 12.97 4.98 -2.86
N TYR A 96 13.53 4.18 -1.94
CA TYR A 96 14.45 4.70 -0.93
C TYR A 96 15.80 5.08 -1.52
N GLU A 97 16.26 4.31 -2.51
CA GLU A 97 17.52 4.44 -3.25
C GLU A 97 18.80 4.27 -2.41
N SER A 98 18.87 4.91 -1.25
CA SER A 98 19.99 4.84 -0.33
C SER A 98 19.59 5.33 1.07
N PHE A 99 20.47 5.08 2.04
CA PHE A 99 20.44 5.74 3.34
C PHE A 99 21.66 6.64 3.56
N ALA A 100 22.56 6.74 2.57
CA ALA A 100 23.73 7.60 2.61
C ALA A 100 23.38 9.04 2.16
N PRO A 101 23.65 10.07 2.97
CA PRO A 101 23.26 11.44 2.65
C PRO A 101 23.82 11.97 1.32
N HIS A 102 25.05 11.58 0.96
CA HIS A 102 25.67 12.03 -0.28
C HIS A 102 24.95 11.44 -1.52
N VAL A 103 24.56 10.16 -1.48
CA VAL A 103 23.80 9.51 -2.57
C VAL A 103 22.43 10.15 -2.72
N LEU A 104 21.71 10.36 -1.61
CA LEU A 104 20.39 10.99 -1.62
C LEU A 104 20.45 12.41 -2.21
N LYS A 105 21.48 13.19 -1.88
CA LYS A 105 21.71 14.52 -2.45
C LYS A 105 21.97 14.45 -3.95
N THR A 106 22.77 13.49 -4.42
CA THR A 106 23.06 13.30 -5.86
C THR A 106 21.82 12.88 -6.65
N ILE A 107 20.98 12.01 -6.09
CA ILE A 107 19.75 11.54 -6.75
C ILE A 107 18.69 12.65 -6.84
N GLY A 108 18.65 13.58 -5.87
CA GLY A 108 17.82 14.78 -5.98
C GLY A 108 16.30 14.58 -5.79
N LYS A 109 15.87 13.42 -5.27
CA LYS A 109 14.43 13.10 -5.04
C LYS A 109 13.81 13.77 -3.81
N GLY A 110 14.57 14.59 -3.08
CA GLY A 110 14.10 15.29 -1.88
C GLY A 110 13.84 14.39 -0.66
N SER A 111 14.11 13.08 -0.74
CA SER A 111 14.12 12.18 0.41
C SER A 111 15.38 12.37 1.25
N THR A 112 15.24 12.18 2.56
CA THR A 112 16.32 12.19 3.53
C THR A 112 16.39 10.83 4.23
N ARG A 113 17.53 10.54 4.86
CA ARG A 113 17.67 9.34 5.71
C ARG A 113 16.57 9.28 6.78
N ALA A 114 16.20 10.42 7.36
CA ALA A 114 15.13 10.51 8.36
C ALA A 114 13.76 10.16 7.78
N THR A 115 13.41 10.67 6.58
CA THR A 115 12.13 10.34 5.95
C THR A 115 12.06 8.87 5.50
N ASN A 116 13.19 8.30 5.07
CA ASN A 116 13.26 6.88 4.71
C ASN A 116 13.02 5.98 5.94
N PHE A 117 13.70 6.24 7.06
CA PHE A 117 13.43 5.49 8.29
C PHE A 117 12.01 5.68 8.79
N ARG A 118 11.52 6.92 8.82
CA ARG A 118 10.16 7.24 9.26
C ARG A 118 9.12 6.45 8.48
N SER A 119 9.17 6.51 7.14
CA SER A 119 8.21 5.80 6.28
C SER A 119 8.35 4.28 6.42
N PHE A 120 9.56 3.74 6.50
CA PHE A 120 9.78 2.31 6.70
C PHE A 120 9.09 1.81 7.99
N PHE A 121 9.35 2.46 9.12
CA PHE A 121 8.79 2.04 10.40
C PHE A 121 7.29 2.28 10.49
N TRP A 122 6.77 3.40 9.96
CA TRP A 122 5.32 3.64 9.95
C TRP A 122 4.57 2.59 9.13
N THR A 123 5.15 2.14 8.02
CA THR A 123 4.56 1.09 7.18
C THR A 123 4.54 -0.25 7.89
N LEU A 124 5.65 -0.62 8.56
CA LEU A 124 5.69 -1.81 9.41
C LEU A 124 4.68 -1.75 10.56
N GLU A 125 4.59 -0.62 11.28
CA GLU A 125 3.64 -0.40 12.37
C GLU A 125 2.18 -0.53 11.90
N ALA A 126 1.88 -0.13 10.65
CA ALA A 126 0.57 -0.29 10.05
C ALA A 126 0.28 -1.73 9.59
N GLY A 127 1.21 -2.68 9.74
CA GLY A 127 1.04 -4.06 9.28
C GLY A 127 1.13 -4.22 7.76
N ILE A 128 1.75 -3.26 7.07
CA ILE A 128 2.06 -3.31 5.64
C ILE A 128 3.55 -3.65 5.51
N ARG A 129 3.93 -4.47 4.52
CA ARG A 129 5.34 -4.77 4.25
C ARG A 129 5.97 -3.64 3.43
N PRO A 130 6.96 -2.88 3.94
CA PRO A 130 7.75 -2.00 3.10
C PRO A 130 8.75 -2.84 2.28
N VAL A 131 8.77 -2.64 0.97
CA VAL A 131 9.72 -3.25 0.04
C VAL A 131 10.66 -2.13 -0.44
N PRO A 132 11.97 -2.22 -0.15
CA PRO A 132 12.96 -1.21 -0.51
C PRO A 132 13.40 -1.27 -1.99
#